data_AF-A0A399YT90-F1
#
_entry.id   AF-A0A399YT90-F1
#
_cell.length_a   1.000
_cell.length_b   1.000
_cell.length_c   1.000
_cell.angle_alpha   90.00
_cell.angle_beta   90.00
_cell.angle_gamma   90.00
#
_symmetry.space_group_name_H-M   'P 1'
#
loop_
_entity.id
_entity.type
_entity.pdbx_description
1 polymer ?
#
loop_
_entity_poly.entity_id
_entity_poly.type
_entity_poly.pdbx_seq_one_letter_code
_entity_poly.pdbx_strand_id
1 'polypeptide(L)'
;MYALDAQLIICNTYHLALRPGAEHIAQLGGLHAFMNWQRPISTDSGGFQVFSLGAAIRDGVGKIADIFPDETRAEIEIKGDRTPLCKIDDDGVTFNSHLDGALIRLNPERSMQIQHQLGADFILAFDECTSPLDSYEYTREALGRTHRWAERCLTQHAKTKRDYQNLFGIVQGGAYRDLREESARVIGGLPFDGLAIGGSLGKSKNDMHAILDWTIPLLPCSALAKLRICSTALNAALIYSTAPRRRVGRATAR
;
A
#
# COMPACT_ATOMS: atom_id res chain seq x y z
N MET A 1 11.59 3.58 19.34
CA MET A 1 10.89 2.38 18.82
C MET A 1 11.03 1.17 19.74
N TYR A 2 12.25 0.72 20.08
CA TYR A 2 12.41 -0.42 21.02
C TYR A 2 11.79 -0.18 22.41
N ALA A 3 11.94 1.02 22.97
CA ALA A 3 11.33 1.37 24.25
C ALA A 3 9.78 1.39 24.21
N LEU A 4 9.19 1.51 23.01
CA LEU A 4 7.73 1.43 22.79
C LEU A 4 7.29 0.00 22.43
N ASP A 5 8.22 -0.96 22.45
CA ASP A 5 8.04 -2.33 21.99
C ASP A 5 7.42 -2.47 20.59
N ALA A 6 7.74 -1.54 19.68
CA ALA A 6 7.29 -1.60 18.30
C ALA A 6 7.76 -2.90 17.63
N GLN A 7 6.82 -3.74 17.18
CA GLN A 7 7.11 -5.05 16.58
C GLN A 7 7.47 -4.95 15.09
N LEU A 8 7.04 -3.89 14.43
CA LEU A 8 7.25 -3.61 13.02
C LEU A 8 7.26 -2.10 12.79
N ILE A 9 8.01 -1.66 11.79
CA ILE A 9 7.95 -0.28 11.29
C ILE A 9 7.57 -0.30 9.81
N ILE A 10 6.89 0.76 9.37
CA ILE A 10 6.57 0.98 7.96
C ILE A 10 7.49 2.08 7.44
N CYS A 11 8.13 1.81 6.32
CA CYS A 11 9.01 2.73 5.61
C CYS A 11 8.39 3.10 4.27
N ASN A 12 8.49 4.37 3.91
CA ASN A 12 7.89 4.86 2.68
C ASN A 12 8.86 4.71 1.49
N THR A 13 8.45 3.93 0.49
CA THR A 13 9.23 3.66 -0.73
C THR A 13 9.47 4.93 -1.53
N TYR A 14 8.47 5.80 -1.64
CA TYR A 14 8.57 7.04 -2.43
C TYR A 14 9.70 7.96 -1.92
N HIS A 15 9.76 8.22 -0.62
CA HIS A 15 10.80 9.06 -0.03
C HIS A 15 12.18 8.42 -0.12
N LEU A 16 12.28 7.11 0.19
CA LEU A 16 13.56 6.40 0.19
C LEU A 16 14.13 6.20 -1.22
N ALA A 17 13.26 6.08 -2.23
CA ALA A 17 13.66 6.04 -3.64
C ALA A 17 14.29 7.36 -4.10
N LEU A 18 13.79 8.49 -3.59
CA LEU A 18 14.28 9.83 -3.94
C LEU A 18 15.54 10.19 -3.16
N ARG A 19 15.55 9.94 -1.85
CA ARG A 19 16.68 10.26 -0.99
C ARG A 19 16.70 9.35 0.24
N PRO A 20 17.82 8.67 0.54
CA PRO A 20 19.12 8.72 -0.15
C PRO A 20 19.19 7.92 -1.46
N GLY A 21 18.11 7.26 -1.87
CA GLY A 21 18.08 6.39 -3.04
C GLY A 21 18.23 4.92 -2.67
N ALA A 22 17.40 4.06 -3.27
CA ALA A 22 17.32 2.64 -2.92
C ALA A 22 18.60 1.87 -3.23
N GLU A 23 19.32 2.24 -4.29
CA GLU A 23 20.63 1.67 -4.62
C GLU A 23 21.68 1.96 -3.55
N HIS A 24 21.68 3.18 -3.02
CA HIS A 24 22.61 3.56 -1.96
C HIS A 24 22.30 2.83 -0.65
N ILE A 25 21.01 2.69 -0.30
CA ILE A 25 20.58 1.89 0.86
C ILE A 25 20.99 0.41 0.68
N ALA A 26 20.82 -0.14 -0.53
CA ALA A 26 21.22 -1.52 -0.81
C ALA A 26 22.74 -1.72 -0.63
N GLN A 27 23.56 -0.78 -1.09
CA GLN A 27 25.02 -0.81 -0.90
C GLN A 27 25.44 -0.75 0.58
N LEU A 28 24.63 -0.10 1.42
CA LEU A 28 24.84 -0.03 2.87
C LEU A 28 24.25 -1.24 3.64
N GLY A 29 23.81 -2.28 2.94
CA GLY A 29 23.29 -3.51 3.53
C GLY A 29 21.77 -3.56 3.71
N GLY A 30 21.03 -2.68 3.04
CA GLY A 30 19.56 -2.62 3.12
C GLY A 30 19.06 -1.82 4.32
N LEU A 31 17.74 -1.68 4.42
CA LEU A 31 17.08 -0.82 5.41
C LEU A 31 17.38 -1.20 6.87
N HIS A 32 17.46 -2.50 7.17
CA HIS A 32 17.78 -2.97 8.51
C HIS A 32 19.15 -2.45 8.98
N ALA A 33 20.17 -2.60 8.14
CA ALA A 33 21.52 -2.10 8.44
C ALA A 33 21.55 -0.57 8.45
N PHE A 34 20.94 0.07 7.45
CA PHE A 34 20.92 1.52 7.30
C PHE A 34 20.27 2.25 8.49
N MET A 35 19.20 1.70 9.06
CA MET A 35 18.49 2.30 10.20
C MET A 35 18.86 1.66 11.55
N ASN A 36 19.74 0.67 11.57
CA ASN A 36 20.04 -0.15 12.74
C ASN A 36 18.76 -0.74 13.40
N TRP A 37 17.87 -1.29 12.59
CA TRP A 37 16.60 -1.89 13.02
C TRP A 37 16.57 -3.39 12.72
N GLN A 38 16.50 -4.22 13.76
CA GLN A 38 16.66 -5.68 13.67
C GLN A 38 15.32 -6.42 13.79
N ARG A 39 14.21 -5.69 13.85
CA ARG A 39 12.84 -6.25 13.81
C ARG A 39 12.26 -6.06 12.40
N PRO A 40 11.12 -6.68 12.08
CA PRO A 40 10.55 -6.58 10.75
C PRO A 40 10.29 -5.14 10.25
N ILE A 41 10.45 -4.95 8.95
CA ILE A 41 10.17 -3.73 8.20
C ILE A 41 9.14 -4.05 7.12
N SER A 42 8.15 -3.18 6.98
CA SER A 42 7.30 -3.15 5.80
C SER A 42 7.59 -1.91 4.96
N THR A 43 7.52 -2.04 3.64
CA THR A 43 7.48 -0.89 2.73
C THR A 43 6.14 -0.80 2.02
N ASP A 44 5.66 0.43 1.83
CA ASP A 44 4.58 0.68 0.88
C ASP A 44 5.07 0.63 -0.57
N SER A 45 4.16 0.63 -1.53
CA SER A 45 4.49 0.55 -2.95
C SER A 45 5.02 1.87 -3.53
N GLY A 46 4.83 2.97 -2.79
CA GLY A 46 5.03 4.35 -3.24
C GLY A 46 3.88 4.92 -4.08
N GLY A 47 2.88 4.11 -4.43
CA GLY A 47 1.73 4.54 -5.24
C GLY A 47 0.94 5.66 -4.56
N PHE A 48 0.49 5.43 -3.32
CA PHE A 48 -0.36 6.39 -2.59
C PHE A 48 0.20 7.82 -2.57
N GLN A 49 1.50 8.00 -2.34
CA GLN A 49 2.11 9.34 -2.24
C GLN A 49 2.09 10.06 -3.59
N VAL A 50 2.21 9.33 -4.69
CA VAL A 50 2.08 9.92 -6.03
C VAL A 50 0.63 10.38 -6.27
N PHE A 51 -0.36 9.55 -5.91
CA PHE A 51 -1.77 9.87 -6.12
C PHE A 51 -2.29 10.95 -5.17
N SER A 52 -1.90 10.92 -3.90
CA SER A 52 -2.32 11.91 -2.90
C SER A 52 -1.67 13.27 -3.13
N LEU A 53 -0.43 13.35 -3.63
CA LEU A 53 0.16 14.63 -4.05
C LEU A 53 -0.57 15.21 -5.28
N GLY A 54 -0.97 14.36 -6.23
CA GLY A 54 -1.76 14.78 -7.40
C GLY A 54 -3.18 15.22 -7.03
N ALA A 55 -3.88 14.42 -6.22
CA ALA A 55 -5.24 14.68 -5.76
C ALA A 55 -5.31 15.88 -4.81
N ALA A 56 -4.32 16.05 -3.92
CA ALA A 56 -4.26 17.20 -3.02
C ALA A 56 -4.24 18.54 -3.76
N ILE A 57 -3.56 18.58 -4.92
CA ILE A 57 -3.44 19.76 -5.77
C ILE A 57 -4.65 19.91 -6.70
N ARG A 58 -5.16 18.80 -7.25
CA ARG A 58 -6.35 18.79 -8.13
C ARG A 58 -7.62 19.18 -7.38
N ASP A 59 -7.82 18.60 -6.19
CA ASP A 59 -9.07 18.66 -5.44
C ASP A 59 -9.00 19.70 -4.31
N GLY A 60 -7.88 20.42 -4.17
CA GLY A 60 -7.69 21.42 -3.13
C GLY A 60 -7.79 20.82 -1.73
N VAL A 61 -7.21 19.64 -1.52
CA VAL A 61 -7.21 18.97 -0.22
C VAL A 61 -5.76 18.90 0.23
N GLY A 62 -5.33 19.77 1.16
CA GLY A 62 -3.98 19.75 1.68
C GLY A 62 -3.58 18.37 2.24
N LYS A 63 -2.29 18.17 2.55
CA LYS A 63 -1.66 16.92 3.08
C LYS A 63 -2.34 16.29 4.31
N ILE A 64 -3.40 16.90 4.82
CA ILE A 64 -4.31 16.47 5.88
C ILE A 64 -5.71 16.52 5.27
N ALA A 65 -6.03 15.58 4.39
CA ALA A 65 -7.43 15.26 4.11
C ALA A 65 -7.90 14.47 5.34
N ASP A 66 -8.76 15.06 6.17
CA ASP A 66 -9.36 14.33 7.27
C ASP A 66 -9.96 13.04 6.71
N ILE A 67 -9.47 11.92 7.24
CA ILE A 67 -9.80 10.53 6.86
C ILE A 67 -11.32 10.33 6.79
N PHE A 68 -12.05 11.16 7.54
CA PHE A 68 -13.49 11.24 7.58
C PHE A 68 -13.94 12.69 7.24
N PRO A 69 -14.21 13.02 5.96
CA PRO A 69 -14.57 14.37 5.52
C PRO A 69 -15.78 15.00 6.22
N ASP A 70 -16.60 14.21 6.93
CA ASP A 70 -17.78 14.67 7.66
C ASP A 70 -17.53 14.90 9.16
N GLU A 71 -16.34 14.58 9.71
CA GLU A 71 -16.07 14.70 11.15
C GLU A 71 -15.46 16.06 11.56
N THR A 72 -14.85 16.83 10.65
CA THR A 72 -14.45 18.24 10.88
C THR A 72 -14.24 18.97 9.56
N ARG A 73 -15.05 20.00 9.26
CA ARG A 73 -14.72 20.98 8.21
C ARG A 73 -14.41 22.33 8.86
N ALA A 74 -13.13 22.65 9.00
CA ALA A 74 -12.73 24.04 8.92
C ALA A 74 -12.53 24.38 7.44
N GLU A 75 -13.14 25.45 6.94
CA GLU A 75 -12.96 25.92 5.58
C GLU A 75 -11.49 26.33 5.38
N ILE A 76 -10.73 25.57 4.59
CA ILE A 76 -9.35 25.91 4.24
C ILE A 76 -9.36 26.62 2.88
N GLU A 77 -9.05 27.92 2.86
CA GLU A 77 -8.70 28.64 1.64
C GLU A 77 -7.35 28.15 1.11
N ILE A 78 -7.28 27.78 -0.17
CA ILE A 78 -6.04 27.32 -0.80
C ILE A 78 -5.65 28.27 -1.94
N LYS A 79 -4.44 28.84 -1.83
CA LYS A 79 -3.74 29.55 -2.90
C LYS A 79 -2.64 28.64 -3.47
N GLY A 80 -2.69 28.32 -4.76
CA GLY A 80 -1.65 27.58 -5.47
C GLY A 80 -2.04 27.20 -6.91
N ASP A 81 -1.04 27.11 -7.78
CA ASP A 81 -1.20 26.84 -9.22
C ASP A 81 -1.65 25.40 -9.50
N ARG A 82 -2.59 25.23 -10.43
CA ARG A 82 -3.40 24.03 -10.69
C ARG A 82 -2.75 23.07 -11.70
N THR A 83 -1.43 22.97 -11.73
CA THR A 83 -0.76 22.06 -12.68
C THR A 83 -0.82 20.62 -12.13
N PRO A 84 -1.40 19.64 -12.84
CA PRO A 84 -1.47 18.27 -12.34
C PRO A 84 -0.05 17.70 -12.21
N LEU A 85 0.38 17.44 -10.98
CA LEU A 85 1.73 16.92 -10.73
C LEU A 85 1.93 15.45 -11.12
N CYS A 86 0.88 14.73 -11.51
CA CYS A 86 0.97 13.33 -11.93
C CYS A 86 0.11 13.00 -13.16
N LYS A 87 0.66 12.20 -14.07
CA LYS A 87 -0.03 11.59 -15.22
C LYS A 87 -0.03 10.07 -15.06
N ILE A 88 -1.22 9.49 -15.08
CA ILE A 88 -1.44 8.05 -14.95
C ILE A 88 -1.82 7.49 -16.32
N ASP A 89 -1.28 6.33 -16.66
CA ASP A 89 -1.64 5.53 -17.83
C ASP A 89 -1.58 4.03 -17.45
N ASP A 90 -1.82 3.13 -18.41
CA ASP A 90 -1.83 1.69 -18.16
C ASP A 90 -0.46 1.11 -17.73
N ASP A 91 0.64 1.77 -18.06
CA ASP A 91 1.97 1.31 -17.68
C ASP A 91 2.34 1.75 -16.26
N GLY A 92 1.84 2.88 -15.76
CA GLY A 92 2.24 3.42 -14.46
C GLY A 92 1.92 4.90 -14.30
N VAL A 93 2.71 5.58 -13.48
CA VAL A 93 2.52 7.00 -13.14
C VAL A 93 3.80 7.80 -13.35
N THR A 94 3.66 8.97 -13.97
CA THR A 94 4.73 9.95 -14.17
C THR A 94 4.45 11.17 -13.33
N PHE A 95 5.41 11.66 -12.55
CA PHE A 95 5.23 12.81 -11.66
C PHE A 95 6.53 13.59 -11.46
N ASN A 96 6.44 14.82 -10.95
CA ASN A 96 7.62 15.61 -10.61
C ASN A 96 8.07 15.34 -9.16
N SER A 97 9.38 15.16 -8.97
CA SER A 97 10.02 15.11 -7.67
C SER A 97 9.72 16.37 -6.87
N HIS A 98 9.30 16.20 -5.61
CA HIS A 98 9.12 17.33 -4.70
C HIS A 98 10.44 17.90 -4.16
N LEU A 99 11.58 17.24 -4.42
CA LEU A 99 12.89 17.68 -3.95
C LEU A 99 13.57 18.65 -4.91
N ASP A 100 13.48 18.37 -6.22
CA ASP A 100 14.24 19.05 -7.26
C ASP A 100 13.45 19.27 -8.57
N GLY A 101 12.17 18.85 -8.62
CA GLY A 101 11.32 18.99 -9.80
C GLY A 101 11.61 18.00 -10.93
N ALA A 102 12.55 17.07 -10.76
CA ALA A 102 12.87 16.07 -11.78
C ALA A 102 11.66 15.19 -12.13
N LEU A 103 11.49 14.89 -13.41
CA LEU A 103 10.42 14.01 -13.87
C LEU A 103 10.75 12.55 -13.55
N ILE A 104 9.87 11.86 -12.83
CA ILE A 104 10.03 10.49 -12.37
C ILE A 104 8.91 9.62 -12.92
N ARG A 105 9.27 8.41 -13.34
CA ARG A 105 8.34 7.36 -13.72
C ARG A 105 8.36 6.24 -12.69
N LEU A 106 7.21 5.92 -12.12
CA LEU A 106 7.01 4.75 -11.27
C LEU A 106 5.99 3.81 -11.91
N ASN A 107 6.31 2.53 -11.95
CA ASN A 107 5.48 1.47 -12.48
C ASN A 107 5.64 0.20 -11.61
N PRO A 108 4.85 -0.87 -11.83
CA PRO A 108 4.95 -2.10 -11.06
C PRO A 108 6.39 -2.66 -10.94
N GLU A 109 7.12 -2.73 -12.05
CA GLU A 109 8.46 -3.32 -12.06
C GLU A 109 9.46 -2.47 -11.28
N ARG A 110 9.42 -1.14 -11.45
CA ARG A 110 10.28 -0.21 -10.74
C ARG A 110 9.98 -0.17 -9.25
N SER A 111 8.71 -0.20 -8.86
CA SER A 111 8.30 -0.28 -7.45
C SER A 111 8.85 -1.56 -6.80
N MET A 112 8.70 -2.71 -7.45
CA MET A 112 9.26 -3.98 -6.96
C MET A 112 10.78 -3.93 -6.85
N GLN A 113 11.47 -3.42 -7.88
CA GLN A 113 12.93 -3.28 -7.86
C GLN A 113 13.42 -2.44 -6.68
N ILE A 114 12.76 -1.30 -6.43
CA ILE A 114 13.09 -0.41 -5.31
C ILE A 114 12.89 -1.15 -3.99
N GLN A 115 11.71 -1.76 -3.76
CA GLN A 115 11.42 -2.46 -2.52
C GLN A 115 12.36 -3.67 -2.29
N HIS A 116 12.79 -4.35 -3.35
CA HIS A 116 13.82 -5.39 -3.28
C HIS A 116 15.20 -4.83 -2.89
N GLN A 117 15.58 -3.66 -3.41
CA GLN A 117 16.83 -2.99 -3.04
C GLN A 117 16.81 -2.52 -1.59
N LEU A 118 15.68 -2.01 -1.12
CA LEU A 118 15.48 -1.60 0.26
C LEU A 118 15.56 -2.80 1.24
N GLY A 119 15.17 -4.00 0.80
CA GLY A 119 15.33 -5.23 1.57
C GLY A 119 14.40 -5.33 2.78
N ALA A 120 13.16 -4.82 2.68
CA ALA A 120 12.14 -4.95 3.71
C ALA A 120 11.48 -6.34 3.71
N ASP A 121 11.04 -6.84 4.87
CA ASP A 121 10.42 -8.17 5.01
C ASP A 121 9.04 -8.28 4.36
N PHE A 122 8.25 -7.20 4.40
CA PHE A 122 6.89 -7.14 3.86
C PHE A 122 6.78 -6.01 2.84
N ILE A 123 6.50 -6.35 1.59
CA ILE A 123 6.44 -5.38 0.51
C ILE A 123 5.04 -5.37 -0.11
N LEU A 124 4.60 -4.22 -0.59
CA LEU A 124 3.25 -4.02 -1.12
C LEU A 124 3.28 -3.91 -2.64
N ALA A 125 2.34 -4.61 -3.30
CA ALA A 125 2.13 -4.51 -4.73
C ALA A 125 1.81 -3.06 -5.13
N PHE A 126 2.25 -2.66 -6.33
CA PHE A 126 1.94 -1.35 -6.87
C PHE A 126 0.46 -1.29 -7.29
N ASP A 127 -0.24 -0.29 -6.80
CA ASP A 127 -1.69 -0.10 -6.94
C ASP A 127 -2.00 1.36 -7.29
N GLU A 128 -3.23 1.62 -7.72
CA GLU A 128 -3.76 2.97 -7.84
C GLU A 128 -4.75 3.26 -6.70
N CYS A 129 -4.40 4.23 -5.85
CA CYS A 129 -5.26 4.65 -4.76
C CYS A 129 -6.18 5.79 -5.22
N THR A 130 -7.48 5.51 -5.30
CA THR A 130 -8.49 6.51 -5.66
C THR A 130 -8.84 7.45 -4.50
N SER A 131 -9.22 8.67 -4.85
CA SER A 131 -9.74 9.69 -3.93
C SER A 131 -11.16 9.34 -3.47
N PRO A 132 -11.57 9.70 -2.23
CA PRO A 132 -12.96 9.64 -1.81
C PRO A 132 -13.93 10.45 -2.69
N LEU A 133 -13.40 11.38 -3.50
CA LEU A 133 -14.17 12.23 -4.41
C LEU A 133 -14.25 11.68 -5.84
N ASP A 134 -13.51 10.61 -6.16
CA ASP A 134 -13.50 10.05 -7.51
C ASP A 134 -14.84 9.36 -7.84
N SER A 135 -15.25 9.47 -9.11
CA SER A 135 -16.47 8.83 -9.58
C SER A 135 -16.35 7.31 -9.56
N TYR A 136 -17.50 6.65 -9.63
CA TYR A 136 -17.57 5.21 -9.74
C TYR A 136 -16.87 4.70 -11.02
N GLU A 137 -17.06 5.38 -12.14
CA GLU A 137 -16.46 5.04 -13.44
C GLU A 137 -14.94 5.11 -13.38
N TYR A 138 -14.39 6.21 -12.85
CA TYR A 138 -12.95 6.32 -12.66
C TYR A 138 -12.42 5.26 -11.68
N THR A 139 -13.14 5.01 -10.60
CA THR A 139 -12.75 4.00 -9.61
C THR A 139 -12.71 2.60 -10.22
N ARG A 140 -13.65 2.26 -11.11
CA ARG A 140 -13.64 1.01 -11.88
C ARG A 140 -12.44 0.92 -12.82
N GLU A 141 -12.10 2.00 -13.52
CA GLU A 141 -10.92 2.03 -14.39
C GLU A 141 -9.61 1.84 -13.60
N ALA A 142 -9.47 2.56 -12.49
CA ALA A 142 -8.33 2.44 -11.57
C ALA A 142 -8.24 1.05 -10.94
N LEU A 143 -9.37 0.42 -10.64
CA LEU A 143 -9.43 -0.97 -10.16
C LEU A 143 -8.87 -1.93 -11.21
N GLY A 144 -9.29 -1.79 -12.47
CA GLY A 144 -8.78 -2.59 -13.58
C GLY A 144 -7.27 -2.41 -13.77
N ARG A 145 -6.74 -1.19 -13.65
CA ARG A 145 -5.28 -0.94 -13.66
C ARG A 145 -4.59 -1.63 -12.48
N THR A 146 -5.14 -1.51 -11.27
CA THR A 146 -4.62 -2.17 -10.06
C THR A 146 -4.52 -3.68 -10.23
N HIS A 147 -5.54 -4.34 -10.79
CA HIS A 147 -5.49 -5.79 -11.04
C HIS A 147 -4.40 -6.18 -12.04
N ARG A 148 -4.26 -5.44 -13.15
CA ARG A 148 -3.18 -5.68 -14.13
C ARG A 148 -1.79 -5.44 -13.52
N TRP A 149 -1.66 -4.41 -12.68
CA TRP A 149 -0.42 -4.09 -12.00
C TRP A 149 -0.04 -5.12 -10.93
N ALA A 150 -1.02 -5.70 -10.25
CA ALA A 150 -0.81 -6.79 -9.30
C ALA A 150 -0.12 -8.01 -9.95
N GLU A 151 -0.57 -8.43 -11.13
CA GLU A 151 0.06 -9.52 -11.89
C GLU A 151 1.49 -9.19 -12.33
N ARG A 152 1.72 -7.94 -12.75
CA ARG A 152 3.07 -7.45 -13.11
C ARG A 152 4.00 -7.44 -11.89
N CYS A 153 3.51 -7.02 -10.73
CA CYS A 153 4.26 -7.08 -9.48
C CYS A 153 4.63 -8.51 -9.11
N LEU A 154 3.71 -9.47 -9.20
CA LEU A 154 4.00 -10.89 -8.98
C LEU A 154 5.05 -11.42 -9.95
N THR A 155 4.91 -11.11 -11.24
CA THR A 155 5.86 -11.52 -12.27
C THR A 155 7.25 -10.96 -12.01
N GLN A 156 7.36 -9.70 -11.60
CA GLN A 156 8.64 -9.10 -11.26
C GLN A 156 9.20 -9.63 -9.94
N HIS A 157 8.34 -9.85 -8.95
CA HIS A 157 8.72 -10.41 -7.66
C HIS A 157 9.30 -11.82 -7.79
N ALA A 158 8.72 -12.66 -8.63
CA ALA A 158 9.22 -14.01 -8.92
C ALA A 158 10.65 -14.05 -9.48
N LYS A 159 11.17 -12.92 -10.00
CA LYS A 159 12.56 -12.81 -10.48
C LYS A 159 13.57 -12.53 -9.35
N THR A 160 13.10 -12.20 -8.15
CA THR A 160 13.98 -11.92 -7.01
C THR A 160 14.62 -13.21 -6.49
N LYS A 161 15.82 -13.09 -5.91
CA LYS A 161 16.51 -14.20 -5.23
C LYS A 161 16.28 -14.20 -3.71
N ARG A 162 15.48 -13.25 -3.21
CA ARG A 162 15.21 -13.07 -1.78
C ARG A 162 13.95 -13.84 -1.40
N ASP A 163 14.12 -14.97 -0.76
CA ASP A 163 13.05 -15.86 -0.27
C ASP A 163 12.35 -15.35 1.00
N TYR A 164 12.92 -14.33 1.66
CA TYR A 164 12.37 -13.77 2.90
C TYR A 164 11.39 -12.60 2.68
N GLN A 165 11.40 -11.94 1.51
CA GLN A 165 10.53 -10.79 1.25
C GLN A 165 9.15 -11.27 0.82
N ASN A 166 8.14 -11.03 1.65
CA ASN A 166 6.76 -11.44 1.39
C ASN A 166 6.02 -10.33 0.63
N LEU A 167 5.40 -10.66 -0.50
CA LEU A 167 4.64 -9.71 -1.32
C LEU A 167 3.14 -9.74 -0.98
N PHE A 168 2.60 -8.56 -0.70
CA PHE A 168 1.20 -8.36 -0.33
C PHE A 168 0.42 -7.72 -1.48
N GLY A 169 -0.70 -8.33 -1.85
CA GLY A 169 -1.67 -7.75 -2.79
C GLY A 169 -2.57 -6.73 -2.10
N ILE A 170 -3.05 -5.73 -2.85
CA ILE A 170 -3.90 -4.66 -2.29
C ILE A 170 -5.30 -4.73 -2.90
N VAL A 171 -6.30 -4.94 -2.06
CA VAL A 171 -7.70 -4.83 -2.42
C VAL A 171 -8.09 -3.36 -2.45
N GLN A 172 -8.44 -2.87 -3.65
CA GLN A 172 -9.00 -1.54 -3.91
C GLN A 172 -10.51 -1.59 -4.17
N GLY A 173 -11.13 -0.45 -4.50
CA GLY A 173 -12.56 -0.36 -4.86
C GLY A 173 -13.29 0.86 -4.31
N GLY A 174 -12.60 1.76 -3.58
CA GLY A 174 -13.19 2.95 -2.97
C GLY A 174 -14.32 2.59 -1.99
N ALA A 175 -15.36 3.42 -1.96
CA ALA A 175 -16.56 3.23 -1.15
C ALA A 175 -17.66 2.41 -1.86
N TYR A 176 -17.32 1.72 -2.96
CA TYR A 176 -18.28 1.00 -3.79
C TYR A 176 -18.21 -0.50 -3.50
N ARG A 177 -19.32 -1.05 -3.00
CA ARG A 177 -19.38 -2.43 -2.52
C ARG A 177 -19.06 -3.45 -3.60
N ASP A 178 -19.68 -3.34 -4.76
CA ASP A 178 -19.48 -4.24 -5.89
C ASP A 178 -18.02 -4.26 -6.36
N LEU A 179 -17.37 -3.10 -6.43
CA LEU A 179 -15.94 -2.98 -6.78
C LEU A 179 -15.04 -3.60 -5.70
N ARG A 180 -15.37 -3.43 -4.42
CA ARG A 180 -14.65 -4.08 -3.31
C ARG A 180 -14.77 -5.60 -3.36
N GLU A 181 -15.98 -6.11 -3.59
CA GLU A 181 -16.23 -7.55 -3.67
C GLU A 181 -15.53 -8.18 -4.89
N GLU A 182 -15.55 -7.50 -6.05
CA GLU A 182 -14.80 -7.91 -7.24
C GLU A 182 -13.31 -7.99 -6.94
N SER A 183 -12.73 -6.91 -6.40
CA SER A 183 -11.31 -6.83 -6.09
C SER A 183 -10.85 -7.84 -5.06
N ALA A 184 -11.67 -8.09 -4.02
CA ALA A 184 -11.40 -9.12 -3.03
C ALA A 184 -11.25 -10.51 -3.66
N ARG A 185 -12.11 -10.84 -4.64
CA ARG A 185 -12.05 -12.12 -5.36
C ARG A 185 -10.85 -12.20 -6.29
N VAL A 186 -10.59 -11.13 -7.06
CA VAL A 186 -9.47 -11.09 -8.01
C VAL A 186 -8.13 -11.17 -7.25
N ILE A 187 -7.87 -10.22 -6.35
CA ILE A 187 -6.60 -10.16 -5.62
C ILE A 187 -6.45 -11.35 -4.66
N GLY A 188 -7.54 -11.78 -4.03
CA GLY A 188 -7.54 -12.97 -3.18
C GLY A 188 -7.33 -14.29 -3.92
N GLY A 189 -7.57 -14.32 -5.24
CA GLY A 189 -7.27 -15.46 -6.10
C GLY A 189 -5.84 -15.51 -6.63
N LEU A 190 -5.07 -14.43 -6.44
CA LEU A 190 -3.67 -14.34 -6.88
C LEU A 190 -2.70 -14.90 -5.81
N PRO A 191 -1.52 -15.41 -6.20
CA PRO A 191 -0.57 -16.07 -5.30
C PRO A 191 0.27 -15.07 -4.47
N PHE A 192 -0.39 -14.18 -3.73
CA PHE A 192 0.26 -13.29 -2.78
C PHE A 192 0.53 -13.97 -1.43
N ASP A 193 1.57 -13.54 -0.73
CA ASP A 193 1.91 -14.03 0.60
C ASP A 193 0.98 -13.51 1.69
N GLY A 194 0.31 -12.38 1.41
CA GLY A 194 -0.66 -11.73 2.27
C GLY A 194 -1.49 -10.68 1.50
N LEU A 195 -2.47 -10.09 2.18
CA LEU A 195 -3.44 -9.19 1.56
C LEU A 195 -3.64 -7.93 2.42
N ALA A 196 -3.68 -6.78 1.77
CA ALA A 196 -4.00 -5.48 2.35
C ALA A 196 -5.33 -4.95 1.79
N ILE A 197 -5.98 -4.06 2.54
CA ILE A 197 -7.20 -3.36 2.11
C ILE A 197 -6.85 -1.88 2.02
N GLY A 198 -6.60 -1.40 0.80
CA GLY A 198 -6.16 -0.04 0.53
C GLY A 198 -7.31 0.88 0.11
N GLY A 199 -6.98 2.13 -0.24
CA GLY A 199 -7.90 3.08 -0.87
C GLY A 199 -8.73 3.91 0.12
N SER A 200 -9.63 4.72 -0.43
CA SER A 200 -10.68 5.37 0.35
C SER A 200 -11.54 4.33 1.07
N LEU A 201 -11.68 4.50 2.38
CA LEU A 201 -12.49 3.66 3.27
C LEU A 201 -13.83 4.34 3.61
N GLY A 202 -14.33 5.17 2.69
CA GLY A 202 -15.55 5.94 2.88
C GLY A 202 -15.31 7.25 3.65
N LYS A 203 -16.39 7.84 4.16
CA LYS A 203 -16.39 9.17 4.77
C LYS A 203 -16.44 9.16 6.29
N SER A 204 -16.72 8.01 6.88
CA SER A 204 -16.86 7.82 8.32
C SER A 204 -16.29 6.47 8.77
N LYS A 205 -16.10 6.29 10.08
CA LYS A 205 -15.73 4.98 10.65
C LYS A 205 -16.77 3.90 10.34
N ASN A 206 -18.04 4.28 10.23
CA ASN A 206 -19.11 3.35 9.87
C ASN A 206 -18.96 2.87 8.42
N ASP A 207 -18.58 3.76 7.49
CA ASP A 207 -18.30 3.37 6.12
C ASP A 207 -17.09 2.43 6.05
N MET A 208 -16.05 2.71 6.83
CA MET A 208 -14.88 1.83 6.94
C MET A 208 -15.29 0.44 7.43
N HIS A 209 -16.09 0.35 8.49
CA HIS A 209 -16.60 -0.93 8.99
C HIS A 209 -17.44 -1.65 7.93
N ALA A 210 -18.33 -0.96 7.24
CA ALA A 210 -19.14 -1.54 6.18
C ALA A 210 -18.28 -2.12 5.04
N ILE A 211 -17.25 -1.38 4.60
CA ILE A 211 -16.30 -1.84 3.58
C ILE A 211 -15.55 -3.09 4.05
N LEU A 212 -15.11 -3.11 5.30
CA LEU A 212 -14.44 -4.27 5.90
C LEU A 212 -15.39 -5.48 5.95
N ASP A 213 -16.66 -5.27 6.32
CA ASP A 213 -17.69 -6.31 6.37
C ASP A 213 -18.01 -6.89 5.00
N TRP A 214 -17.93 -6.09 3.92
CA TRP A 214 -18.10 -6.58 2.55
C TRP A 214 -16.87 -7.34 2.05
N THR A 215 -15.68 -6.85 2.41
CA THR A 215 -14.41 -7.29 1.82
C THR A 215 -13.86 -8.55 2.51
N ILE A 216 -13.78 -8.54 3.85
CA ILE A 216 -13.08 -9.58 4.63
C ILE A 216 -13.67 -10.99 4.40
N PRO A 217 -14.99 -11.20 4.36
CA PRO A 217 -15.57 -12.53 4.17
C PRO A 217 -15.22 -13.19 2.83
N LEU A 218 -14.79 -12.40 1.83
CA LEU A 218 -14.42 -12.87 0.51
C LEU A 218 -12.94 -13.21 0.37
N LEU A 219 -12.11 -12.83 1.36
CA LEU A 219 -10.68 -13.11 1.32
C LEU A 219 -10.40 -14.57 1.78
N PRO A 220 -9.42 -15.26 1.18
CA PRO A 220 -9.14 -16.64 1.51
C PRO A 220 -8.70 -16.82 2.96
N CYS A 221 -9.19 -17.88 3.63
CA CYS A 221 -8.85 -18.18 5.02
C CYS A 221 -7.35 -18.39 5.28
N SER A 222 -6.59 -18.81 4.27
CA SER A 222 -5.12 -18.93 4.36
C SER A 222 -4.40 -17.59 4.38
N ALA A 223 -4.99 -16.54 3.79
CA ALA A 223 -4.47 -15.17 3.87
C ALA A 223 -4.79 -14.48 5.20
N LEU A 224 -5.78 -14.99 5.96
CA LEU A 224 -6.21 -14.44 7.26
C LEU A 224 -5.14 -14.52 8.38
N ALA A 225 -3.98 -15.14 8.12
CA ALA A 225 -2.90 -15.27 9.10
C ALA A 225 -1.86 -14.13 9.07
N LYS A 226 -1.94 -13.15 8.15
CA LYS A 226 -0.81 -12.24 7.90
C LYS A 226 -1.27 -10.81 7.66
N LEU A 227 -0.94 -9.92 8.60
CA LEU A 227 -0.82 -8.47 8.47
C LEU A 227 -1.89 -7.78 7.58
N ARG A 228 -3.08 -7.49 8.12
CA ARG A 228 -4.00 -6.57 7.45
C ARG A 228 -3.46 -5.16 7.60
N ILE A 229 -2.98 -4.53 6.53
CA ILE A 229 -2.70 -3.10 6.52
C ILE A 229 -3.92 -2.44 5.90
N CYS A 230 -4.71 -1.73 6.69
CA CYS A 230 -5.63 -0.75 6.12
C CYS A 230 -4.78 0.48 5.81
N SER A 231 -4.40 0.74 4.56
CA SER A 231 -3.51 1.87 4.23
C SER A 231 -4.27 2.99 3.53
N THR A 232 -4.59 4.04 4.28
CA THR A 232 -4.37 5.41 3.81
C THR A 232 -3.06 5.87 4.44
N ALA A 233 -2.24 6.71 3.79
CA ALA A 233 -0.87 7.01 4.26
C ALA A 233 -0.75 7.64 5.67
N LEU A 234 -1.86 7.81 6.40
CA LEU A 234 -1.87 8.28 7.78
C LEU A 234 -2.24 7.23 8.82
N ASN A 235 -2.82 6.08 8.47
CA ASN A 235 -3.20 5.07 9.48
C ASN A 235 -3.14 3.66 8.89
N ALA A 236 -2.03 2.95 9.13
CA ALA A 236 -1.98 1.49 8.98
C ALA A 236 -2.64 0.82 10.20
N ALA A 237 -3.93 0.47 10.10
CA ALA A 237 -4.52 -0.40 11.10
C ALA A 237 -4.07 -1.84 10.82
N LEU A 238 -3.09 -2.33 11.60
CA LEU A 238 -2.73 -3.74 11.67
C LEU A 238 -3.85 -4.52 12.38
N ILE A 239 -4.67 -5.27 11.65
CA ILE A 239 -5.59 -6.23 12.28
C ILE A 239 -4.92 -7.60 12.27
N TYR A 240 -4.39 -8.00 13.43
CA TYR A 240 -3.84 -9.33 13.68
C TYR A 240 -4.95 -10.24 14.22
N SER A 241 -5.24 -11.35 13.54
CA SER A 241 -6.03 -12.44 14.13
C SER A 241 -5.06 -13.51 14.62
N THR A 242 -4.97 -13.71 15.94
CA THR A 242 -4.20 -14.82 16.51
C THR A 242 -4.98 -16.12 16.33
N ALA A 243 -4.72 -16.86 15.24
CA ALA A 243 -5.08 -18.27 15.22
C ALA A 243 -4.13 -19.04 16.17
N PRO A 244 -4.63 -19.84 17.12
CA PRO A 244 -3.78 -20.57 18.05
C PRO A 244 -2.92 -21.59 17.29
N ARG A 245 -1.59 -21.54 17.51
CA ARG A 245 -0.66 -22.56 16.99
C ARG A 245 -1.12 -23.93 17.48
N ARG A 246 -1.42 -24.86 16.56
CA ARG A 246 -1.52 -26.30 16.91
C ARG A 246 -0.18 -26.72 17.52
N ARG A 247 -0.20 -27.10 18.80
CA ARG A 247 0.91 -27.84 19.42
C ARG A 247 1.09 -29.14 18.63
N VAL A 248 2.19 -29.26 17.90
CA VAL A 248 2.65 -30.56 17.41
C VAL A 248 3.11 -31.32 18.65
N GLY A 249 2.29 -32.30 19.07
CA GLY A 249 2.64 -33.19 20.16
C GLY A 249 3.92 -33.95 19.82
N ARG A 250 4.90 -33.92 20.73
CA ARG A 250 6.02 -34.87 20.71
C ARG A 250 5.43 -36.27 20.87
N ALA A 251 5.47 -37.06 19.81
CA ALA A 251 5.38 -38.50 19.94
C ALA A 251 6.68 -39.00 20.59
N THR A 252 6.62 -39.28 21.88
CA THR A 252 7.58 -40.18 22.53
C THR A 252 7.16 -41.61 22.20
N ALA A 253 7.99 -42.33 21.45
CA ALA A 253 7.90 -43.78 21.36
C ALA A 253 9.20 -44.37 21.94
N ARG A 254 9.02 -45.16 22.99
CA ARG A 254 9.95 -46.19 23.46
C ARG A 254 9.85 -47.40 22.53
#